data_AF-A0AAJ0QFN3-F1
#
_entry.id   AF-A0AAJ0QFN3-F1
#
_cell.length_a   1.000
_cell.length_b   1.000
_cell.length_c   1.000
_cell.angle_alpha   90.00
_cell.angle_beta   90.00
_cell.angle_gamma   90.00
#
_symmetry.space_group_name_H-M   'P 1'
#
loop_
_entity.id
_entity.type
_entity.pdbx_description
1 polymer ?
#
loop_
_entity_poly.entity_id
_entity_poly.type
_entity_poly.pdbx_seq_one_letter_code
_entity_poly.pdbx_strand_id
1 'polypeptide(L)' 'MLMSYDENGTDSEIRELVRELQTDAEQLNIMMNKSGASEDLKHMIAALADKIDGLTSLVH' A
#
# COMPACT_ATOMS: atom_id res chain seq x y z
N MET A 1 29.54 22.59 6.37
CA MET A 1 29.16 21.51 5.44
C MET A 1 27.85 20.97 5.97
N LEU A 2 26.73 21.43 5.41
CA LEU A 2 25.41 20.92 5.82
C LEU A 2 25.28 19.52 5.23
N MET A 3 25.18 18.51 6.08
CA MET A 3 24.71 17.19 5.69
C MET A 3 23.26 17.38 5.22
N SER A 4 23.06 17.43 3.90
CA SER A 4 21.77 17.10 3.30
C SER A 4 21.56 15.61 3.54
N TYR A 5 20.99 15.28 4.71
CA TYR A 5 20.31 14.00 4.83
C TYR A 5 19.31 13.96 3.69
N ASP A 6 19.48 12.95 2.85
CA ASP A 6 18.84 12.75 1.58
C ASP A 6 17.32 12.64 1.77
N GLU A 7 16.62 13.78 1.82
CA GLU A 7 15.14 13.83 1.83
C GLU A 7 14.56 13.06 0.63
N ASN A 8 15.32 12.93 -0.47
CA ASN A 8 14.93 12.12 -1.61
C ASN A 8 15.03 10.61 -1.37
N GLY A 9 15.96 10.16 -0.51
CA GLY A 9 16.20 8.74 -0.24
C GLY A 9 15.04 8.13 0.55
N THR A 10 14.64 8.78 1.64
CA THR A 10 13.51 8.34 2.47
C THR A 10 12.17 8.45 1.72
N ASP A 11 11.97 9.51 0.93
CA ASP A 11 10.77 9.64 0.10
C ASP A 11 10.68 8.57 -0.99
N SER A 12 11.82 8.19 -1.59
CA SER A 12 11.87 7.13 -2.59
C SER A 12 11.52 5.77 -1.99
N GLU A 13 12.07 5.45 -0.81
CA GLU A 13 11.77 4.22 -0.08
C GLU A 13 10.29 4.14 0.31
N ILE A 14 9.69 5.25 0.77
CA ILE A 14 8.26 5.26 1.10
C ILE A 14 7.40 5.04 -0.16
N ARG A 15 7.75 5.66 -1.28
CA ARG A 15 7.01 5.45 -2.56
C ARG A 15 7.13 4.01 -3.07
N GLU A 16 8.27 3.36 -2.85
CA GLU A 16 8.48 1.96 -3.23
C GLU A 16 7.66 1.03 -2.35
N LEU A 17 7.71 1.20 -1.02
CA LEU A 17 6.88 0.45 -0.07
C LEU A 17 5.39 0.61 -0.33
N VAL A 18 4.94 1.82 -0.68
CA VAL A 18 3.54 2.07 -1.05
C VAL A 18 3.14 1.27 -2.30
N ARG A 19 3.99 1.21 -3.34
CA ARG A 19 3.70 0.42 -4.54
C ARG A 19 3.65 -1.09 -4.27
N GLU A 20 4.55 -1.58 -3.42
CA GLU A 20 4.54 -2.99 -3.00
C GLU A 20 3.24 -3.32 -2.28
N LEU A 21 2.82 -2.47 -1.33
CA LEU A 21 1.56 -2.64 -0.61
C LEU A 21 0.33 -2.60 -1.53
N GLN A 22 0.30 -1.71 -2.53
CA GLN A 22 -0.78 -1.67 -3.53
C GLN A 22 -0.87 -3.00 -4.29
N THR A 23 0.28 -3.52 -4.73
CA THR A 23 0.36 -4.79 -5.46
C THR A 23 -0.13 -5.96 -4.60
N ASP A 24 0.28 -6.01 -3.33
CA ASP A 24 -0.13 -7.07 -2.41
C ASP A 24 -1.63 -7.00 -2.11
N ALA A 25 -2.19 -5.80 -1.93
CA ALA A 25 -3.62 -5.61 -1.70
C ALA A 25 -4.47 -6.05 -2.90
N GLU A 26 -4.06 -5.73 -4.14
CA GLU A 26 -4.71 -6.20 -5.36
C GLU A 26 -4.69 -7.74 -5.46
N GLN A 27 -3.54 -8.37 -5.19
CA GLN A 27 -3.42 -9.82 -5.21
C GLN A 27 -4.29 -10.48 -4.15
N LEU A 28 -4.33 -9.93 -2.93
CA LEU A 28 -5.21 -10.38 -1.85
C LEU A 28 -6.68 -10.29 -2.25
N ASN A 29 -7.11 -9.19 -2.88
CA ASN A 29 -8.48 -9.03 -3.36
C ASN A 29 -8.85 -10.08 -4.43
N ILE A 30 -7.92 -10.36 -5.36
CA ILE A 30 -8.11 -11.41 -6.39
C ILE A 30 -8.21 -12.81 -5.75
N MET A 31 -7.32 -13.13 -4.81
CA MET A 31 -7.34 -14.42 -4.10
C MET A 31 -8.63 -14.60 -3.29
N MET A 32 -9.06 -13.56 -2.58
CA MET A 32 -10.29 -13.57 -1.78
C MET A 32 -11.55 -13.80 -2.61
N ASN A 33 -11.62 -13.19 -3.80
CA ASN A 33 -12.74 -13.40 -4.71
C ASN A 33 -12.80 -14.85 -5.24
N LYS A 34 -11.67 -15.57 -5.21
CA LYS A 34 -11.58 -16.98 -5.65
C LYS A 34 -11.73 -18.00 -4.51
N SER A 35 -11.42 -17.63 -3.26
CA SER A 35 -11.29 -18.58 -2.14
C SER A 35 -12.60 -18.86 -1.37
N GLY A 36 -13.69 -18.14 -1.67
CA GLY A 36 -14.93 -18.25 -0.90
C GLY A 36 -14.80 -17.78 0.56
N ALA A 37 -13.77 -17.00 0.86
CA ALA A 37 -13.51 -16.48 2.19
C ALA A 37 -14.58 -15.47 2.64
N SER A 38 -14.70 -15.33 3.97
CA SER A 38 -15.75 -14.54 4.64
C SER A 38 -15.83 -13.11 4.10
N GLU A 39 -17.05 -12.58 3.99
CA GLU A 39 -17.33 -11.17 3.65
C GLU A 39 -16.51 -10.20 4.53
N ASP A 40 -16.36 -10.51 5.82
CA ASP A 40 -15.57 -9.70 6.77
C ASP A 40 -14.11 -9.55 6.32
N LEU A 41 -13.50 -10.63 5.82
CA LEU A 41 -12.13 -10.63 5.30
C LEU A 41 -12.03 -9.81 4.01
N LYS A 42 -13.06 -9.85 3.14
CA LYS A 42 -13.11 -9.02 1.93
C LYS A 42 -13.18 -7.54 2.29
N HIS A 43 -14.02 -7.18 3.26
CA HIS A 43 -14.14 -5.82 3.75
C HIS A 43 -12.84 -5.30 4.38
N MET A 44 -12.16 -6.12 5.18
CA MET A 44 -10.86 -5.76 5.75
C MET A 44 -9.79 -5.50 4.68
N ILE A 45 -9.76 -6.30 3.62
CA ILE A 45 -8.80 -6.15 2.52
C ILE A 45 -9.12 -4.91 1.66
N ALA A 46 -10.39 -4.64 1.38
CA ALA A 46 -10.80 -3.41 0.71
C ALA A 46 -10.40 -2.17 1.53
N ALA A 47 -10.66 -2.19 2.85
CA ALA A 47 -10.25 -1.10 3.74
C ALA A 47 -8.72 -0.94 3.85
N LEU A 48 -7.95 -2.01 3.62
CA LEU A 48 -6.49 -1.94 3.53
C LEU A 48 -6.05 -1.26 2.24
N ALA A 49 -6.65 -1.62 1.10
CA ALA A 49 -6.39 -0.98 -0.19
C ALA A 49 -6.66 0.53 -0.14
N ASP A 50 -7.82 0.95 0.40
CA ASP A 50 -8.18 2.36 0.54
C ASP A 50 -7.16 3.16 1.37
N LYS A 51 -6.61 2.55 2.44
CA LYS A 51 -5.58 3.19 3.27
C LYS A 51 -4.26 3.34 2.52
N ILE A 52 -3.89 2.36 1.70
CA ILE A 52 -2.68 2.42 0.89
C ILE A 52 -2.81 3.52 -0.16
N ASP A 53 -3.93 3.62 -0.85
CA ASP A 53 -4.20 4.71 -1.79
C ASP A 53 -4.18 6.09 -1.11
N GLY A 54 -4.70 6.17 0.12
CA GLY A 54 -4.57 7.34 0.96
C GLY A 54 -3.11 7.70 1.25
N LEU A 55 -2.26 6.73 1.59
CA LEU A 55 -0.82 6.95 1.78
C LEU A 55 -0.15 7.42 0.49
N THR A 56 -0.45 6.82 -0.66
CA THR A 56 0.05 7.26 -1.97
C THR A 56 -0.23 8.73 -2.24
N SER A 57 -1.42 9.21 -1.84
CA SER A 57 -1.80 10.62 -2.00
C SER A 57 -1.02 11.60 -1.13
N LEU A 58 -0.44 11.13 -0.01
CA LEU A 58 0.35 11.96 0.90
C LEU A 58 1.83 12.03 0.49
N VAL A 59 2.31 11.05 -0.27
CA VAL A 59 3.69 11.00 -0.78
C VAL A 59 3.80 11.40 -2.25
N HIS A 60 2.75 12.00 -2.81
CA HIS A 60 2.75 12.62 -4.15
C HIS A 60 2.94 14.12 -4.03
#